data_AF-A0A6M3IWS5-F1
#
_entry.id   AF-A0A6M3IWS5-F1
#
_cell.length_a   1.000
_cell.length_b   1.000
_cell.length_c   1.000
_cell.angle_alpha   90.00
_cell.angle_beta   90.00
_cell.angle_gamma   90.00
#
_symmetry.space_group_name_H-M   'P 1'
#
loop_
_entity.id
_entity.type
_entity.pdbx_description
1 polymer ?
#
loop_
_entity_poly.entity_id
_entity_poly.type
_entity_poly.pdbx_seq_one_letter_code
_entity_poly.pdbx_strand_id
1 'polypeptide(L)'
;MEISVKYIDLKDRQVRVTEQEAKGLRMTHDNFSPDWKSGEEPRGEMTFTDEILPSPKPPEPVRDLAAEIDKLKSDVLLLQSQIVKQI
;
A
#
# COMPACT_ATOMS: atom_id res chain seq x y z
N MET A 1 17.67 -15.38 3.32
CA MET A 1 18.48 -15.18 2.09
C MET A 1 17.75 -14.20 1.20
N GLU A 2 18.42 -13.14 0.74
CA GLU A 2 17.85 -12.18 -0.20
C GLU A 2 18.48 -12.36 -1.59
N ILE A 3 17.65 -12.35 -2.64
CA ILE A 3 18.11 -12.41 -4.03
C ILE A 3 17.45 -11.31 -4.86
N SER A 4 18.20 -10.75 -5.80
CA SER A 4 17.69 -9.81 -6.80
C SER A 4 17.74 -10.43 -8.19
N VAL A 5 16.66 -10.26 -8.95
CA VAL A 5 16.48 -10.83 -10.28
C VAL A 5 16.03 -9.74 -11.24
N LYS A 6 16.80 -9.54 -12.31
CA LYS A 6 16.46 -8.59 -13.37
C LYS A 6 15.44 -9.18 -14.34
N TYR A 7 14.57 -8.32 -14.87
CA TYR A 7 13.66 -8.66 -15.95
C TYR A 7 13.76 -7.64 -17.09
N ILE A 8 13.61 -8.11 -18.32
CA ILE A 8 13.76 -7.29 -19.53
C ILE A 8 12.43 -6.83 -20.14
N ASP A 9 11.33 -7.50 -19.80
CA ASP A 9 9.97 -7.15 -20.20
C ASP A 9 8.95 -7.73 -19.19
N LEU A 10 7.67 -7.41 -19.35
CA LEU A 10 6.61 -7.89 -18.45
C LEU A 10 6.38 -9.41 -18.50
N LYS A 11 6.68 -10.05 -19.63
CA LYS A 11 6.51 -11.50 -19.78
C LYS A 11 7.63 -12.24 -19.03
N ASP A 12 8.87 -11.81 -19.20
CA ASP A 12 10.02 -12.27 -18.43
C ASP A 12 9.79 -12.01 -16.94
N ARG A 13 9.31 -10.83 -16.55
CA ARG A 13 8.94 -10.53 -15.16
C ARG A 13 8.00 -11.59 -14.58
N GLN A 14 6.93 -11.93 -15.29
CA GLN A 14 5.98 -12.96 -14.82
C GLN A 14 6.64 -14.33 -14.68
N VAL A 15 7.48 -14.73 -15.63
CA VAL A 15 8.24 -15.99 -15.56
C VAL A 15 9.14 -16.00 -14.32
N ARG A 16 9.92 -14.93 -14.08
CA ARG A 16 10.80 -14.81 -12.92
C ARG A 16 10.04 -14.90 -11.60
N VAL A 17 8.89 -14.22 -11.50
CA VAL A 17 8.04 -14.30 -10.29
C VAL A 17 7.61 -15.74 -10.03
N THR A 18 7.04 -16.40 -11.03
CA THR A 18 6.59 -17.79 -10.89
C THR A 18 7.76 -18.74 -10.54
N GLU A 19 8.93 -18.54 -11.13
CA GLU A 19 10.13 -19.32 -10.79
C GLU A 19 10.59 -19.14 -9.35
N GLN A 20 10.56 -17.91 -8.81
CA GLN A 20 10.97 -17.67 -7.43
C GLN A 20 9.91 -18.11 -6.42
N GLU A 21 8.62 -17.92 -6.72
CA GLU A 21 7.52 -18.42 -5.90
C GLU A 21 7.54 -19.95 -5.81
N ALA A 22 7.86 -20.64 -6.90
CA ALA A 22 8.03 -22.09 -6.91
C ALA A 22 9.20 -22.58 -6.02
N LYS A 23 10.17 -21.71 -5.73
CA LYS A 23 11.27 -21.97 -4.77
C LYS A 23 10.89 -21.59 -3.34
N GLY A 24 9.66 -21.16 -3.09
CA GLY A 24 9.20 -20.71 -1.78
C GLY A 24 9.66 -19.30 -1.40
N LEU A 25 10.15 -18.52 -2.37
CA LEU A 25 10.58 -17.14 -2.12
C LEU A 25 9.42 -16.17 -2.31
N ARG A 26 9.39 -15.13 -1.49
CA ARG A 26 8.41 -14.06 -1.55
C ARG A 26 9.05 -12.78 -2.09
N MET A 27 8.38 -12.14 -3.03
CA MET A 27 8.80 -10.83 -3.55
C MET A 27 8.59 -9.74 -2.49
N THR A 28 9.63 -8.94 -2.24
CA THR A 28 9.61 -7.82 -1.28
C THR A 28 9.59 -6.47 -1.98
N HIS A 29 10.28 -6.37 -3.12
CA HIS A 29 10.36 -5.14 -3.92
C HIS A 29 10.31 -5.48 -5.42
N ASP A 30 9.78 -4.55 -6.19
CA ASP A 30 9.82 -4.55 -7.65
C ASP A 30 10.05 -3.11 -8.11
N ASN A 31 11.23 -2.86 -8.65
CA ASN A 31 11.67 -1.53 -9.05
C ASN A 31 11.93 -1.52 -10.56
N PHE A 32 11.44 -0.49 -11.25
CA PHE A 32 11.85 -0.23 -12.62
C PHE A 32 13.32 0.15 -12.68
N SER A 33 13.95 -0.17 -13.82
CA SER A 33 15.33 0.22 -14.08
C SER A 33 15.45 1.76 -14.04
N PRO A 34 16.51 2.35 -13.45
CA PRO A 34 16.66 3.80 -13.33
C PRO A 34 16.67 4.55 -14.68
N ASP A 35 17.01 3.84 -15.76
CA ASP A 35 17.05 4.33 -17.13
C ASP A 35 15.78 4.02 -17.94
N TRP A 36 14.80 3.33 -17.35
CA TRP A 36 13.52 3.06 -18.00
C TRP A 36 12.72 4.34 -18.20
N LYS A 37 12.12 4.47 -19.38
CA LYS A 37 11.30 5.64 -19.76
C LYS A 37 9.90 5.21 -20.15
N SER A 38 8.94 6.10 -19.88
CA SER A 38 7.56 5.91 -20.33
C SER A 38 7.50 5.77 -21.85
N GLY A 39 6.81 4.73 -22.33
CA GLY A 39 6.73 4.36 -23.74
C GLY A 39 7.71 3.26 -24.16
N GLU A 40 8.68 2.90 -23.32
CA GLU A 40 9.53 1.72 -23.51
C GLU A 40 8.93 0.49 -22.81
N GLU A 41 9.30 -0.70 -23.26
CA GLU A 41 8.97 -1.95 -22.57
C GLU A 41 9.47 -1.91 -21.11
N PRO A 42 8.62 -2.22 -20.12
CA PRO A 42 9.00 -2.21 -18.71
C PRO A 42 10.10 -3.22 -18.40
N ARG A 43 11.21 -2.71 -17.87
CA ARG A 43 12.36 -3.50 -17.40
C ARG A 43 12.76 -3.07 -16.00
N GLY A 44 13.35 -3.96 -15.23
CA GLY A 44 13.66 -3.66 -13.84
C GLY A 44 14.31 -4.79 -13.09
N GLU A 45 14.23 -4.70 -11.77
CA GLU A 45 14.79 -5.66 -10.83
C GLU A 45 13.79 -5.92 -9.69
N MET A 46 13.59 -7.19 -9.40
CA MET A 46 12.75 -7.67 -8.31
C MET A 46 13.61 -8.30 -7.23
N THR A 47 13.26 -8.04 -5.97
CA THR A 47 13.95 -8.61 -4.81
C THR A 47 13.05 -9.64 -4.13
N PHE A 48 13.61 -10.79 -3.79
CA PHE A 48 12.92 -11.91 -3.15
C PHE A 48 13.64 -12.36 -1.89
N THR A 49 12.87 -12.87 -0.93
CA THR A 49 13.38 -13.45 0.33
C THR A 49 12.66 -14.74 0.70
N ASP A 50 13.35 -15.65 1.37
CA ASP A 50 12.77 -16.83 2.05
C ASP A 50 12.37 -16.53 3.51
N GLU A 51 12.63 -15.31 4.00
CA GLU A 51 12.31 -14.93 5.37
C GLU A 51 10.80 -14.79 5.58
N ILE A 52 10.33 -15.33 6.71
CA ILE A 52 8.95 -15.16 7.16
C ILE A 52 8.77 -13.69 7.56
N LEU A 53 8.31 -12.88 6.60
CA LEU A 53 7.95 -11.50 6.89
C LEU A 53 6.71 -11.47 7.81
N PRO A 54 6.69 -10.59 8.82
CA PRO A 54 5.51 -10.42 9.65
C PRO A 54 4.31 -10.14 8.76
N SER A 55 3.19 -10.81 9.04
CA SER A 55 1.94 -10.58 8.33
C SER A 55 1.64 -9.08 8.30
N PRO A 56 1.22 -8.52 7.15
CA PRO A 56 0.84 -7.11 7.09
C PRO A 56 -0.19 -6.84 8.19
N LYS A 57 0.00 -5.77 8.96
CA LYS A 57 -0.99 -5.35 9.94
C LYS A 57 -2.32 -5.16 9.21
N PRO A 58 -3.46 -5.55 9.83
CA PRO A 58 -4.76 -5.21 9.29
C PRO A 58 -4.80 -3.71 9.00
N PRO A 59 -5.40 -3.27 7.87
CA PRO A 59 -5.60 -1.86 7.62
C PRO A 59 -6.34 -1.25 8.81
N GLU A 60 -5.85 -0.12 9.32
CA GLU A 60 -6.59 0.62 10.34
C GLU A 60 -7.97 0.98 9.77
N PRO A 61 -9.03 0.92 10.58
CA PRO A 61 -10.36 1.34 10.13
C PRO A 61 -10.29 2.79 9.64
N VAL A 62 -10.73 3.02 8.40
CA VAL A 62 -10.80 4.35 7.82
C VAL A 62 -11.80 5.17 8.62
N ARG A 63 -11.35 6.31 9.16
CA ARG A 63 -12.23 7.25 9.87
C ARG A 63 -13.23 7.86 8.90
N ASP A 64 -14.50 7.80 9.25
CA ASP A 64 -15.55 8.54 8.53
C ASP A 64 -15.54 10.00 9.00
N LEU A 65 -14.66 10.79 8.39
CA LEU A 65 -14.51 12.20 8.70
C LEU A 65 -15.81 12.98 8.47
N ALA A 66 -16.68 12.54 7.54
CA ALA A 66 -17.94 13.21 7.27
C ALA A 66 -18.92 13.02 8.43
N ALA A 67 -19.10 11.77 8.89
CA ALA A 67 -19.95 11.48 10.05
C ALA A 67 -19.42 12.15 11.32
N GLU A 68 -18.11 12.20 11.51
CA GLU A 68 -17.50 12.91 12.64
C GLU A 68 -17.76 14.42 12.60
N ILE A 69 -17.65 15.04 11.43
CA ILE A 69 -17.96 16.47 11.24
C ILE A 69 -19.43 16.76 11.53
N ASP A 70 -20.35 15.91 11.06
CA ASP A 70 -21.79 16.11 11.27
C ASP A 70 -22.18 15.95 12.74
N LYS A 71 -21.55 15.01 13.45
CA LYS A 71 -21.67 14.89 14.91
C LYS A 71 -21.16 16.14 15.62
N LEU A 72 -19.96 16.61 15.28
CA LEU A 72 -19.37 17.80 15.90
C LEU A 72 -20.24 19.05 15.68
N LYS A 73 -20.81 19.24 14.49
CA LYS A 73 -21.75 20.34 14.22
C LYS A 73 -22.99 20.26 15.10
N SER A 74 -23.53 19.05 15.28
CA SER A 74 -24.71 18.83 16.12
C SER A 74 -24.43 19.16 17.59
N ASP A 75 -23.27 18.73 18.10
CA ASP A 75 -22.83 19.03 19.47
C ASP A 75 -22.65 20.54 19.69
N VAL A 76 -22.05 21.25 18.72
CA VAL A 76 -21.90 22.71 18.76
C VAL A 76 -23.27 23.41 18.81
N LEU A 77 -24.23 23.01 17.97
CA LEU A 77 -25.58 23.57 17.98
C LEU A 77 -26.29 23.36 19.32
N LEU A 78 -26.13 22.17 19.90
CA LEU A 78 -26.73 21.83 21.19
C LEU A 78 -26.16 22.71 22.31
N LEU A 79 -24.83 22.85 22.35
CA LEU A 79 -24.15 23.73 23.30
C LEU A 79 -24.58 25.20 23.16
N GLN A 80 -24.68 25.71 21.94
CA GLN A 80 -25.16 27.07 21.68
C GLN A 80 -26.59 27.27 22.22
N SER A 81 -27.47 26.28 22.02
CA SER A 81 -28.85 26.34 22.51
C SER A 81 -28.95 26.34 24.05
N GLN A 82 -28.02 25.67 24.73
CA GLN A 82 -27.97 25.62 26.19
C GLN A 82 -27.48 26.95 26.78
N ILE A 83 -26.50 27.60 26.13
CA ILE A 83 -26.00 28.92 26.54
C ILE A 83 -27.11 29.98 26.42
N VAL A 84 -27.86 29.98 25.30
CA VAL A 84 -28.96 30.95 25.09
C VAL A 84 -30.09 30.77 26.11
N LYS A 85 -30.33 29.56 26.61
CA LYS A 85 -31.36 29.30 27.64
C LYS A 85 -30.95 29.73 29.06
N GLN A 86 -29.68 30.09 29.28
CA GLN A 86 -29.15 30.51 30.59
C GLN A 86 -29.06 32.04 30.75
N ILE A 87 -29.42 32.82 29.71
CA ILE A 87 -29.48 34.28 29.71
C ILE A 87 -30.95 34.70 29.72
#